data_AF-A0A946HQ38-F1
#
_entry.id   AF-A0A946HQ38-F1
#
_cell.length_a   1.000
_cell.length_b   1.000
_cell.length_c   1.000
_cell.angle_alpha   90.00
_cell.angle_beta   90.00
_cell.angle_gamma   90.00
#
_symmetry.space_group_name_H-M   'P 1'
#
loop_
_entity.id
_entity.type
_entity.pdbx_description
1 polymer ?
#
loop_
_entity_poly.entity_id
_entity_poly.type
_entity_poly.pdbx_seq_one_letter_code
_entity_poly.pdbx_strand_id
1 'polypeptide(L)'
;MKLKTSMLGLAGLVTLGVQAQAQTHNADDLAYNGEVGRIINENCVVCHREGGIGPMQFETYDQVRPWAPLIQMKVASREMPPYAYDHGIGIQ
;
A
#
# COMPACT_ATOMS: atom_id res chain seq x y z
N MET A 1 56.65 40.26 1.60
CA MET A 1 55.76 40.88 0.61
C MET A 1 54.42 40.15 0.68
N LYS A 2 53.36 40.81 1.14
CA LYS A 2 52.01 40.24 1.23
C LYS A 2 51.38 40.29 -0.16
N LEU A 3 50.73 39.22 -0.61
CA LEU A 3 49.67 39.33 -1.58
C LEU A 3 48.57 38.30 -1.25
N LYS A 4 47.47 38.82 -0.69
CA LYS A 4 46.21 38.11 -0.53
C LYS A 4 45.38 38.43 -1.77
N THR A 5 44.91 37.43 -2.48
CA THR A 5 43.81 37.57 -3.44
C THR A 5 42.89 36.36 -3.28
N SER A 6 41.83 36.62 -2.53
CA SER A 6 40.61 35.80 -2.49
C SER A 6 39.89 35.97 -3.83
N MET A 7 39.53 34.86 -4.47
CA MET A 7 38.56 34.86 -5.56
C MET A 7 37.51 33.80 -5.24
N LEU A 8 36.36 34.29 -4.75
CA LEU A 8 35.09 33.59 -4.77
C LEU A 8 34.75 33.20 -6.22
N GLY A 9 34.18 32.01 -6.41
CA GLY A 9 33.31 31.71 -7.53
C GLY A 9 33.54 30.34 -8.15
N LEU A 10 32.68 29.36 -7.85
CA LEU A 10 31.55 29.01 -8.71
C LEU A 10 30.68 27.97 -7.99
N ALA A 11 29.36 28.19 -8.06
CA ALA A 11 28.34 27.38 -7.43
C ALA A 11 28.42 25.90 -7.86
N GLY A 12 28.78 25.02 -6.94
CA GLY A 12 28.52 23.59 -7.07
C GLY A 12 27.08 23.32 -6.62
N LEU A 13 26.12 23.52 -7.52
CA LEU A 13 24.76 22.99 -7.37
C LEU A 13 24.85 21.45 -7.44
N VAL A 14 25.23 20.80 -6.33
CA VAL A 14 25.16 19.34 -6.23
C VAL A 14 23.68 18.98 -6.15
N THR A 15 23.16 18.56 -7.28
CA THR A 15 21.82 18.02 -7.46
C THR A 15 21.53 16.98 -6.38
N LEU A 16 20.60 17.30 -5.47
CA LEU A 16 19.90 16.28 -4.68
C LEU A 16 19.09 15.42 -5.66
N GLY A 17 19.74 14.44 -6.25
CA GLY A 17 19.07 13.34 -6.92
C GLY A 17 18.38 12.51 -5.85
N VAL A 18 17.10 12.77 -5.61
CA VAL A 18 16.24 11.87 -4.83
C VAL A 18 16.11 10.60 -5.65
N GLN A 19 16.95 9.60 -5.36
CA GLN A 19 16.79 8.26 -5.92
C GLN A 19 15.58 7.63 -5.21
N ALA A 20 14.43 7.64 -5.87
CA ALA A 20 13.28 6.86 -5.45
C ALA A 20 13.59 5.38 -5.71
N GLN A 21 14.07 4.67 -4.69
CA GLN A 21 14.21 3.22 -4.74
C GLN A 21 12.83 2.60 -4.50
N ALA A 22 12.26 1.98 -5.53
CA ALA A 22 11.07 1.14 -5.38
C ALA A 22 11.43 -0.06 -4.49
N GLN A 23 10.83 -0.14 -3.31
CA GLN A 23 11.02 -1.27 -2.39
C GLN A 23 10.24 -2.48 -2.91
N THR A 24 10.95 -3.47 -3.46
CA THR A 24 10.37 -4.77 -3.79
C THR A 24 10.25 -5.58 -2.51
N HIS A 25 9.03 -5.83 -2.02
CA HIS A 25 8.81 -6.75 -0.91
C HIS A 25 9.02 -8.19 -1.41
N ASN A 26 10.05 -8.87 -0.91
CA ASN A 26 10.19 -10.32 -1.11
C ASN A 26 9.01 -11.03 -0.43
N ALA A 27 8.46 -12.05 -1.08
CA ALA A 27 7.31 -12.80 -0.55
C ALA A 27 7.61 -13.44 0.82
N ASP A 28 8.87 -13.80 1.09
CA ASP A 28 9.32 -14.35 2.37
C ASP A 28 9.29 -13.34 3.54
N ASP A 29 9.22 -12.03 3.25
CA ASP A 29 9.16 -10.97 4.28
C ASP A 29 7.72 -10.46 4.55
N LEU A 30 6.71 -11.03 3.89
CA LEU A 30 5.33 -10.56 4.06
C LEU A 30 4.71 -11.11 5.34
N ALA A 31 4.37 -10.19 6.25
CA ALA A 31 3.67 -10.48 7.50
C ALA A 31 2.27 -9.85 7.54
N TYR A 32 1.37 -10.44 8.34
CA TYR A 32 0.02 -9.91 8.53
C TYR A 32 0.04 -8.50 9.14
N ASN A 33 0.84 -8.28 10.18
CA ASN A 33 1.00 -6.97 10.85
C ASN A 33 1.83 -5.96 10.04
N GLY A 34 1.63 -5.95 8.72
CA GLY A 34 2.27 -5.05 7.78
C GLY A 34 1.34 -4.78 6.61
N GLU A 35 1.84 -5.00 5.40
CA GLU A 35 1.09 -4.71 4.16
C GLU A 35 -0.24 -5.45 4.07
N VAL A 36 -0.24 -6.73 4.41
CA VAL A 36 -1.42 -7.60 4.27
C VAL A 36 -2.55 -7.10 5.17
N GLY A 37 -2.27 -6.83 6.44
CA GLY A 37 -3.25 -6.30 7.38
C GLY A 37 -3.76 -4.92 6.96
N ARG A 38 -2.89 -4.07 6.40
CA ARG A 38 -3.31 -2.76 5.86
C ARG A 38 -4.32 -2.92 4.72
N ILE A 39 -4.02 -3.76 3.73
CA ILE A 39 -4.92 -4.04 2.59
C ILE A 39 -6.29 -4.54 3.08
N ILE A 40 -6.30 -5.50 4.01
CA ILE A 40 -7.54 -6.07 4.57
C ILE A 40 -8.36 -5.00 5.30
N ASN A 41 -7.72 -4.18 6.13
CA ASN A 41 -8.41 -3.12 6.87
C ASN A 41 -9.02 -2.05 5.95
N GLU A 42 -8.29 -1.63 4.92
CA GLU A 42 -8.73 -0.58 4.00
C GLU A 42 -9.84 -1.05 3.04
N ASN A 43 -9.78 -2.30 2.57
CA ASN A 43 -10.62 -2.76 1.47
C ASN A 43 -11.70 -3.76 1.90
N CYS A 44 -11.48 -4.52 2.99
CA CYS A 44 -12.36 -5.62 3.37
C CYS A 44 -13.17 -5.30 4.62
N VAL A 45 -12.54 -4.74 5.66
CA VAL A 45 -13.18 -4.45 6.95
C VAL A 45 -14.32 -3.43 6.83
N VAL A 46 -14.31 -2.58 5.80
CA VAL A 46 -15.44 -1.67 5.49
C VAL A 46 -16.79 -2.40 5.44
N CYS A 47 -16.81 -3.63 4.93
CA CYS A 47 -18.00 -4.49 4.84
C CYS A 47 -17.96 -5.65 5.83
N HIS A 48 -16.78 -6.24 6.05
CA HIS A 48 -16.55 -7.42 6.86
C HIS A 48 -16.08 -7.05 8.28
N ARG A 49 -16.91 -6.31 8.99
CA ARG A 49 -16.75 -5.97 10.41
C ARG A 49 -17.95 -6.46 11.20
N GLU A 50 -17.85 -6.44 12.53
CA GLU A 50 -18.99 -6.72 13.39
C GLU A 50 -20.20 -5.84 13.04
N GLY A 51 -21.36 -6.48 12.84
CA GLY A 51 -22.59 -5.81 12.40
C GLY A 51 -22.56 -5.22 11.00
N GLY A 52 -21.50 -5.48 10.22
CA GLY A 52 -21.39 -5.10 8.81
C GLY A 52 -22.25 -5.95 7.87
N ILE A 53 -22.22 -5.62 6.59
CA ILE A 53 -22.99 -6.34 5.56
C ILE A 53 -22.33 -7.66 5.12
N GLY A 54 -21.03 -7.82 5.40
CA GLY A 54 -20.30 -9.05 5.12
C GLY A 54 -20.72 -10.19 6.06
N PRO A 55 -20.83 -11.44 5.57
CA PRO A 55 -21.31 -12.56 6.38
C PRO A 55 -20.30 -13.04 7.44
N MET A 56 -19.07 -12.55 7.39
CA MET A 56 -18.02 -12.82 8.38
C MET A 56 -17.20 -11.55 8.67
N GLN A 57 -16.52 -11.55 9.82
CA GLN A 57 -15.63 -10.46 10.26
C GLN A 57 -14.19 -10.69 9.79
N PHE A 58 -13.46 -9.61 9.53
CA PHE A 58 -12.05 -9.60 9.11
C PHE A 58 -11.20 -8.59 9.91
N GLU A 59 -11.62 -8.26 11.13
CA GLU A 59 -10.98 -7.24 11.96
C GLU A 59 -9.70 -7.74 12.65
N THR A 60 -9.54 -9.06 12.76
CA THR A 60 -8.35 -9.68 13.36
C THR A 60 -7.76 -10.77 12.47
N TYR A 61 -6.47 -11.06 12.67
CA TYR A 61 -5.76 -12.12 11.93
C TYR A 61 -6.47 -13.47 12.03
N ASP A 62 -6.89 -13.86 13.22
CA ASP A 62 -7.53 -15.16 13.46
C ASP A 62 -8.89 -15.27 12.76
N GLN A 63 -9.57 -14.14 12.58
CA GLN A 63 -10.81 -14.10 11.81
C GLN A 63 -10.56 -14.21 10.30
N VAL A 64 -9.52 -13.56 9.78
CA VAL A 64 -9.20 -13.53 8.33
C VAL A 64 -8.57 -14.83 7.84
N ARG A 65 -7.63 -15.39 8.63
CA ARG A 65 -6.77 -16.52 8.24
C ARG A 65 -7.54 -17.72 7.66
N PRO A 66 -8.66 -18.18 8.22
CA PRO A 66 -9.39 -19.34 7.68
C PRO A 66 -9.95 -19.10 6.27
N TRP A 67 -10.17 -17.84 5.90
CA TRP A 67 -10.82 -17.45 4.65
C TRP A 67 -9.83 -17.03 3.57
N ALA A 68 -8.52 -16.99 3.85
CA ALA A 68 -7.51 -16.54 2.90
C ALA A 68 -7.62 -17.19 1.50
N PRO A 69 -7.84 -18.52 1.36
CA PRO A 69 -8.04 -19.13 0.04
C PRO A 69 -9.30 -18.63 -0.68
N LEU A 70 -10.40 -18.42 0.05
CA LEU A 70 -11.65 -17.94 -0.51
C LEU A 70 -11.56 -16.46 -0.89
N ILE A 71 -10.92 -15.63 -0.05
CA ILE A 71 -10.62 -14.23 -0.34
C ILE A 71 -9.83 -14.14 -1.64
N GLN A 72 -8.76 -14.93 -1.80
CA GLN A 72 -7.98 -14.98 -3.03
C GLN A 72 -8.86 -15.29 -4.24
N MET A 73 -9.68 -16.34 -4.18
CA MET A 73 -10.55 -16.72 -5.29
C MET A 73 -11.57 -15.61 -5.65
N LYS A 74 -12.23 -15.01 -4.65
CA LYS A 74 -13.26 -13.98 -4.86
C LYS A 74 -12.69 -12.66 -5.38
N VAL A 75 -11.50 -12.28 -4.91
CA VAL A 75 -10.79 -11.10 -5.43
C VAL A 75 -10.28 -11.37 -6.85
N ALA A 76 -9.70 -12.55 -7.11
CA ALA A 76 -9.23 -12.92 -8.44
C ALA A 76 -10.36 -13.01 -9.48
N SER A 77 -11.54 -13.48 -9.07
CA SER A 77 -12.75 -13.50 -9.91
C SER A 77 -13.47 -12.15 -10.02
N ARG A 78 -12.97 -11.11 -9.33
CA ARG A 78 -13.59 -9.78 -9.23
C ARG A 78 -15.01 -9.79 -8.69
N GLU A 79 -15.35 -10.79 -7.87
CA GLU A 79 -16.61 -10.80 -7.12
C GLU A 79 -16.53 -9.92 -5.86
N MET A 80 -15.32 -9.64 -5.38
CA MET A 80 -15.05 -8.79 -4.23
C MET A 80 -14.08 -7.66 -4.59
N PRO A 81 -14.32 -6.42 -4.12
CA PRO A 81 -15.54 -5.98 -3.42
C PRO A 81 -16.77 -6.02 -4.35
N PRO A 82 -18.00 -6.12 -3.82
CA PRO A 82 -19.22 -6.35 -4.61
C PRO A 82 -19.72 -5.11 -5.36
N TYR A 83 -18.92 -4.04 -5.38
CA TYR A 83 -19.27 -2.82 -6.10
C TYR A 83 -18.95 -3.02 -7.58
N ALA A 84 -19.91 -2.69 -8.44
CA ALA A 84 -19.61 -2.46 -9.84
C ALA A 84 -18.77 -1.18 -9.91
N TYR A 85 -17.43 -1.31 -10.02
CA TYR A 85 -16.66 -0.22 -10.59
C TYR A 85 -17.24 0.02 -11.97
N ASP A 86 -17.97 1.12 -12.14
CA ASP A 86 -18.31 1.61 -13.47
C ASP A 86 -16.98 1.83 -14.18
N HIS A 87 -16.72 1.04 -15.21
CA HIS A 87 -15.51 1.17 -16.01
C HIS A 87 -15.55 2.44 -16.90
N GLY A 88 -16.57 3.31 -16.74
CA GLY A 88 -16.87 4.42 -17.65
C GLY A 88 -17.03 5.81 -17.03
N ILE A 89 -17.47 5.99 -15.78
CA ILE A 89 -17.64 7.32 -15.17
C ILE A 89 -17.03 7.32 -13.77
N GLY A 90 -15.86 7.96 -13.66
CA GLY A 90 -15.22 8.20 -12.39
C GLY A 90 -16.10 9.03 -11.48
N ILE A 91 -16.52 8.42 -10.37
CA ILE A 91 -16.57 9.11 -9.09
C ILE A 91 -15.82 8.23 -8.10
N GLN A 92 -14.80 8.85 -7.53
CA GLN A 92 -13.89 8.39 -6.50
C GLN A 92 -14.54 7.49 -5.44
#